data_AF-A0A7C7RUK6-F1
#
_entry.id   AF-A0A7C7RUK6-F1
#
_cell.length_a   1.000
_cell.length_b   1.000
_cell.length_c   1.000
_cell.angle_alpha   90.00
_cell.angle_beta   90.00
_cell.angle_gamma   90.00
#
_symmetry.space_group_name_H-M   'P 1'
#
loop_
_entity.id
_entity.type
_entity.pdbx_description
1 polymer ?
#
loop_
_entity_poly.entity_id
_entity_poly.type
_entity_poly.pdbx_seq_one_letter_code
_entity_poly.pdbx_strand_id
1 'polypeptide(L)'
;MKNTSFPSWYSWLFIFIFFGILITPLKSLNFNPHEINSDFYNRDKLINLATDTRVLIGDRVFPKVLVGEEGWLFYTGEKNMDDYQNIIPFSDEELAHIQINLDALSEEYEEKGITLLVVVPPSKPSIYPEYIPKEIPVFGSETRLDQLVAYLDENGNTSIMDFRPLLIDAKKERDVYYKTDTHWNEYGSYIAYKEIITELAKTYPAIQPHLFSDYKIIKHDIPLDLAKNIGATIFDEPKTTLQYQAESYTDFREIKTGGKKIMFSSIPNPDLPTA
;
A
#
# COMPACT_ATOMS: atom_id res chain seq x y z
N MET A 1 24.28 56.21 -2.79
CA MET A 1 23.58 54.98 -3.23
C MET A 1 24.15 54.58 -4.58
N LYS A 2 24.87 53.46 -4.68
CA LYS A 2 25.39 52.99 -5.98
C LYS A 2 24.21 52.47 -6.80
N ASN A 3 23.96 53.10 -7.93
CA ASN A 3 22.95 52.68 -8.89
C ASN A 3 23.45 51.40 -9.56
N THR A 4 23.08 50.23 -9.03
CA THR A 4 23.41 48.94 -9.64
C THR A 4 22.47 48.73 -10.82
N SER A 5 22.74 49.39 -11.94
CA SER A 5 22.06 49.08 -13.19
C SER A 5 22.54 47.72 -13.68
N PHE A 6 21.65 46.73 -13.74
CA PHE A 6 21.96 45.46 -14.37
C PHE A 6 22.41 45.68 -15.82
N PRO A 7 23.40 44.92 -16.33
CA PRO A 7 23.84 45.02 -17.71
C PRO A 7 22.67 44.81 -18.69
N SER A 8 22.65 45.54 -19.82
CA SER A 8 21.57 45.46 -20.82
C SER A 8 21.35 44.06 -21.40
N TRP A 9 22.37 43.20 -21.41
CA TRP A 9 22.25 41.81 -21.85
C TRP A 9 21.40 40.95 -20.91
N TYR A 10 21.27 41.33 -19.62
CA TYR A 10 20.48 40.60 -18.64
C TYR A 10 19.00 40.58 -19.03
N SER A 11 18.44 41.73 -19.41
CA SER A 11 17.04 41.83 -19.82
C SER A 11 16.76 40.99 -21.06
N TRP A 12 17.66 41.01 -22.04
CA TRP A 12 17.53 40.18 -23.24
C TRP A 12 17.64 38.69 -22.94
N LEU A 13 18.60 38.28 -22.10
CA LEU A 13 18.75 36.89 -21.67
C LEU A 13 17.49 36.41 -20.95
N PHE A 14 16.95 37.21 -20.01
CA PHE A 14 15.71 36.91 -19.32
C PHE A 14 14.54 36.74 -20.29
N ILE A 15 14.37 37.66 -21.25
CA ILE A 15 13.33 37.59 -22.29
C ILE A 15 13.47 36.29 -23.09
N PHE A 16 14.67 35.98 -23.59
CA PHE A 16 14.89 34.77 -24.39
C PHE A 16 14.62 33.49 -23.59
N ILE A 17 15.03 33.43 -22.32
CA ILE A 17 14.76 32.28 -21.45
C ILE A 17 13.25 32.18 -21.17
N PHE A 18 12.60 33.29 -20.83
CA PHE A 18 11.18 33.32 -20.50
C PHE A 18 10.30 32.89 -21.68
N PHE A 19 10.52 33.47 -22.87
CA PHE A 19 9.80 33.07 -24.08
C PHE A 19 10.18 31.66 -24.54
N GLY A 20 11.44 31.25 -24.35
CA GLY A 20 11.89 29.88 -24.58
C GLY A 20 11.07 28.89 -23.77
N ILE A 21 10.95 29.11 -22.46
CA ILE A 21 10.14 28.28 -21.55
C ILE A 21 8.67 28.29 -21.99
N LEU A 22 8.08 29.45 -22.28
CA LEU A 22 6.67 29.54 -22.72
C LEU A 22 6.39 28.78 -24.02
N ILE A 23 7.36 28.70 -24.92
CA ILE A 23 7.23 28.02 -26.21
C ILE A 23 7.56 26.52 -26.11
N THR A 24 8.30 26.07 -25.08
CA THR A 24 8.64 24.64 -24.96
C THR A 24 7.45 23.68 -24.92
N PRO A 25 6.31 23.97 -24.27
CA PRO A 25 5.11 23.13 -24.35
C PRO A 25 4.54 23.03 -25.76
N LEU A 26 4.79 24.01 -26.65
CA LEU A 26 4.30 23.99 -28.04
C LEU A 26 4.91 22.83 -28.87
N LYS A 27 6.02 22.23 -28.43
CA LYS A 27 6.69 21.13 -29.15
C LYS A 27 5.85 19.85 -29.27
N SER A 28 4.98 19.61 -28.31
CA SER A 28 4.15 18.41 -28.23
C SER A 28 2.67 18.75 -28.13
N LEU A 29 2.29 20.01 -28.40
CA LEU A 29 0.94 20.50 -28.16
C LEU A 29 -0.03 19.89 -29.17
N ASN A 30 -0.81 18.95 -28.69
CA ASN A 30 -1.95 18.39 -29.38
C ASN A 30 -3.20 19.19 -28.98
N PHE A 31 -3.94 19.68 -29.98
CA PHE A 31 -5.15 20.48 -29.75
C PHE A 31 -6.37 19.63 -29.37
N ASN A 32 -6.21 18.31 -29.25
CA ASN A 32 -7.21 17.43 -28.65
C ASN A 32 -7.26 17.65 -27.13
N PRO A 33 -8.35 18.20 -26.56
CA PRO A 33 -8.46 18.48 -25.13
C PRO A 33 -8.29 17.25 -24.25
N HIS A 34 -8.54 16.05 -24.78
CA HIS A 34 -8.41 14.78 -24.07
C HIS A 34 -6.96 14.27 -24.00
N GLU A 35 -6.06 14.79 -24.83
CA GLU A 35 -4.66 14.36 -24.94
C GLU A 35 -3.69 15.41 -24.39
N ILE A 36 -4.17 16.61 -24.01
CA ILE A 36 -3.34 17.66 -23.38
C ILE A 36 -2.59 17.13 -22.15
N ASN A 37 -3.22 16.22 -21.38
CA ASN A 37 -2.59 15.65 -20.19
C ASN A 37 -1.44 14.67 -20.53
N SER A 38 -1.49 13.96 -21.66
CA SER A 38 -0.40 13.07 -22.09
C SER A 38 0.69 13.82 -22.86
N ASP A 39 0.31 14.91 -23.53
CA ASP A 39 1.13 15.53 -24.56
C ASP A 39 1.83 16.81 -24.06
N PHE A 40 1.72 17.16 -22.78
CA PHE A 40 2.43 18.31 -22.22
C PHE A 40 3.92 18.00 -22.04
N TYR A 41 4.78 18.75 -22.76
CA TYR A 41 6.22 18.53 -22.76
C TYR A 41 6.82 18.59 -21.35
N ASN A 42 7.60 17.57 -20.97
CA ASN A 42 8.25 17.45 -19.66
C ASN A 42 7.31 17.52 -18.44
N ARG A 43 6.01 17.21 -18.63
CA ARG A 43 4.99 17.18 -17.57
C ARG A 43 5.49 16.52 -16.29
N ASP A 44 6.01 15.31 -16.36
CA ASP A 44 6.38 14.55 -15.17
C ASP A 44 7.51 15.25 -14.39
N LYS A 45 8.50 15.85 -15.08
CA LYS A 45 9.55 16.64 -14.41
C LYS A 45 8.99 17.87 -13.70
N LEU A 46 7.98 18.51 -14.28
CA LEU A 46 7.35 19.69 -13.68
C LEU A 46 6.46 19.31 -12.49
N ILE A 47 5.74 18.18 -12.58
CA ILE A 47 5.01 17.61 -11.45
C ILE A 47 5.98 17.25 -10.33
N ASN A 48 7.06 16.54 -10.64
CA ASN A 48 8.07 16.16 -9.66
C ASN A 48 8.67 17.38 -8.98
N LEU A 49 9.13 18.37 -9.75
CA LEU A 49 9.68 19.60 -9.20
C LEU A 49 8.67 20.35 -8.31
N ALA A 50 7.41 20.45 -8.76
CA ALA A 50 6.37 21.14 -8.00
C ALA A 50 6.03 20.39 -6.71
N THR A 51 5.81 19.08 -6.77
CA THR A 51 5.52 18.24 -5.60
C THR A 51 6.68 18.25 -4.62
N ASP A 52 7.90 18.02 -5.08
CA ASP A 52 9.09 18.02 -4.24
C ASP A 52 9.29 19.38 -3.56
N THR A 53 9.10 20.48 -4.29
CA THR A 53 9.15 21.83 -3.70
C THR A 53 8.09 22.00 -2.61
N ARG A 54 6.84 21.56 -2.88
CA ARG A 54 5.74 21.63 -1.90
C ARG A 54 6.07 20.87 -0.63
N VAL A 55 6.57 19.64 -0.74
CA VAL A 55 6.99 18.86 0.43
C VAL A 55 8.13 19.56 1.19
N LEU A 56 9.13 20.07 0.48
CA LEU A 56 10.29 20.74 1.09
C LEU A 56 9.92 22.02 1.86
N ILE A 57 8.89 22.75 1.42
CA ILE A 57 8.40 23.95 2.13
C ILE A 57 7.39 23.61 3.24
N GLY A 58 7.06 22.33 3.42
CA GLY A 58 6.26 21.84 4.55
C GLY A 58 4.80 21.49 4.22
N ASP A 59 4.39 21.44 2.95
CA ASP A 59 3.06 20.92 2.61
C ASP A 59 2.96 19.44 3.02
N ARG A 60 1.88 19.09 3.70
CA ARG A 60 1.62 17.71 4.15
C ARG A 60 0.43 17.05 3.49
N VAL A 61 -0.48 17.81 2.89
CA VAL A 61 -1.74 17.28 2.34
C VAL A 61 -1.71 17.31 0.82
N PHE A 62 -1.86 16.13 0.23
CA PHE A 62 -1.92 15.89 -1.20
C PHE A 62 -3.15 15.04 -1.53
N PRO A 63 -3.59 15.00 -2.81
CA PRO A 63 -4.69 14.13 -3.20
C PRO A 63 -4.43 12.68 -2.76
N LYS A 64 -5.29 12.15 -1.88
CA LYS A 64 -5.22 10.80 -1.30
C LYS A 64 -3.93 10.45 -0.53
N VAL A 65 -3.05 11.42 -0.25
CA VAL A 65 -1.79 11.18 0.47
C VAL A 65 -1.55 12.25 1.52
N LEU A 66 -1.18 11.81 2.72
CA LEU A 66 -0.68 12.63 3.81
C LEU A 66 0.82 12.38 3.99
N VAL A 67 1.63 13.43 4.00
CA VAL A 67 3.04 13.36 4.40
C VAL A 67 3.09 13.47 5.92
N GLY A 68 3.47 12.37 6.56
CA GLY A 68 3.74 12.27 7.98
C GLY A 68 5.17 12.65 8.34
N GLU A 69 5.57 12.28 9.55
CA GLU A 69 6.92 12.51 10.04
C GLU A 69 7.93 11.51 9.43
N GLU A 70 9.21 11.88 9.42
CA GLU A 70 10.32 11.00 9.01
C GLU A 70 10.17 10.34 7.61
N GLY A 71 9.48 11.03 6.70
CA GLY A 71 9.29 10.56 5.33
C GLY A 71 8.21 9.49 5.15
N TRP A 72 7.40 9.23 6.17
CA TRP A 72 6.25 8.34 6.05
C TRP A 72 5.10 9.01 5.30
N LEU A 73 4.53 8.29 4.34
CA LEU A 73 3.35 8.72 3.59
C LEU A 73 2.16 7.89 4.02
N PHE A 74 0.97 8.47 4.14
CA PHE A 74 -0.25 7.75 4.54
C PHE A 74 -1.34 7.94 3.51
N TYR A 75 -2.06 6.86 3.22
CA TYR A 75 -3.22 6.93 2.35
C TYR A 75 -4.38 7.63 3.05
N THR A 76 -4.97 8.64 2.41
CA THR A 76 -6.12 9.38 2.97
C THR A 76 -7.42 9.15 2.20
N GLY A 77 -7.40 8.29 1.19
CA GLY A 77 -8.59 7.89 0.46
C GLY A 77 -9.53 7.02 1.30
N GLU A 78 -10.74 6.81 0.79
CA GLU A 78 -11.64 5.73 1.21
C GLU A 78 -11.92 5.74 2.72
N LYS A 79 -12.00 6.93 3.32
CA LYS A 79 -12.21 7.17 4.76
C LYS A 79 -11.12 6.56 5.67
N ASN A 80 -9.91 6.31 5.16
CA ASN A 80 -8.83 5.71 5.95
C ASN A 80 -8.43 6.58 7.16
N MET A 81 -8.46 7.91 7.01
CA MET A 81 -8.23 8.81 8.14
C MET A 81 -9.41 8.83 9.10
N ASP A 82 -10.66 8.83 8.61
CA ASP A 82 -11.84 8.76 9.48
C ASP A 82 -11.84 7.48 10.34
N ASP A 83 -11.39 6.36 9.78
CA ASP A 83 -11.18 5.09 10.49
C ASP A 83 -10.07 5.23 11.53
N TYR A 84 -8.90 5.75 11.15
CA TYR A 84 -7.80 6.02 12.09
C TYR A 84 -8.21 6.94 13.25
N GLN A 85 -9.02 7.95 12.96
CA GLN A 85 -9.49 8.92 13.94
C GLN A 85 -10.64 8.38 14.80
N ASN A 86 -11.14 7.17 14.51
CA ASN A 86 -12.25 6.50 15.18
C ASN A 86 -13.56 7.33 15.16
N ILE A 87 -13.90 7.93 14.01
CA ILE A 87 -15.12 8.77 13.85
C ILE A 87 -16.19 8.14 12.98
N ILE A 88 -15.97 6.92 12.50
CA ILE A 88 -16.93 6.13 11.72
C ILE A 88 -17.13 4.75 12.37
N PRO A 89 -17.60 4.67 13.62
CA PRO A 89 -17.89 3.39 14.26
C PRO A 89 -18.92 2.60 13.44
N PHE A 90 -18.89 1.28 13.56
CA PHE A 90 -19.99 0.46 13.10
C PHE A 90 -21.22 0.68 13.99
N SER A 91 -22.39 0.58 13.38
CA SER A 91 -23.66 0.37 14.10
C SER A 91 -23.85 -1.11 14.44
N ASP A 92 -24.66 -1.40 15.46
CA ASP A 92 -25.02 -2.77 15.83
C ASP A 92 -25.64 -3.55 14.65
N GLU A 93 -26.39 -2.89 13.78
CA GLU A 93 -26.96 -3.50 12.58
C GLU A 93 -25.88 -3.89 11.56
N GLU A 94 -24.87 -3.04 11.34
CA GLU A 94 -23.75 -3.39 10.47
C GLU A 94 -22.93 -4.56 11.03
N LEU A 95 -22.68 -4.57 12.35
CA LEU A 95 -21.98 -5.66 13.02
C LEU A 95 -22.75 -6.98 12.91
N ALA A 96 -24.06 -6.95 13.19
CA ALA A 96 -24.94 -8.12 13.04
C ALA A 96 -24.94 -8.63 11.59
N HIS A 97 -25.02 -7.74 10.60
CA HIS A 97 -24.95 -8.14 9.19
C HIS A 97 -23.62 -8.78 8.82
N ILE A 98 -22.49 -8.27 9.31
CA ILE A 98 -21.18 -8.90 9.06
C ILE A 98 -21.12 -10.27 9.72
N GLN A 99 -21.54 -10.39 10.99
CA GLN A 99 -21.55 -11.65 11.73
C GLN A 99 -22.40 -12.72 11.03
N ILE A 100 -23.66 -12.41 10.69
CA ILE A 100 -24.57 -13.35 10.01
C ILE A 100 -23.95 -13.84 8.68
N ASN A 101 -23.33 -12.95 7.91
CA ASN A 101 -22.73 -13.32 6.63
C ASN A 101 -21.48 -14.19 6.80
N LEU A 102 -20.63 -13.90 7.79
CA LEU A 102 -19.44 -14.69 8.06
C LEU A 102 -19.80 -16.08 8.58
N ASP A 103 -20.77 -16.18 9.48
CA ASP A 103 -21.20 -17.48 10.02
C ASP A 103 -21.89 -18.33 8.97
N ALA A 104 -22.75 -17.75 8.12
CA ALA A 104 -23.34 -18.47 7.00
C ALA A 104 -22.28 -18.99 6.02
N LEU A 105 -21.22 -18.20 5.76
CA LEU A 105 -20.10 -18.63 4.92
C LEU A 105 -19.28 -19.74 5.58
N SER A 106 -19.04 -19.64 6.89
CA SER A 106 -18.33 -20.64 7.66
C SER A 106 -19.07 -21.98 7.66
N GLU A 107 -20.38 -21.96 7.93
CA GLU A 107 -21.24 -23.15 7.89
C GLU A 107 -21.22 -23.81 6.50
N GLU A 108 -21.39 -23.03 5.42
CA GLU A 108 -21.36 -23.56 4.05
C GLU A 108 -20.01 -24.22 3.70
N TYR A 109 -18.90 -23.67 4.19
CA TYR A 109 -17.56 -24.22 3.94
C TYR A 109 -17.28 -25.44 4.81
N GLU A 110 -17.73 -25.45 6.06
CA GLU A 110 -17.61 -26.60 6.95
C GLU A 110 -18.36 -27.82 6.40
N GLU A 111 -19.57 -27.64 5.88
CA GLU A 111 -20.35 -28.71 5.21
C GLU A 111 -19.60 -29.35 4.03
N LYS A 112 -18.68 -28.60 3.40
CA LYS A 112 -17.84 -29.06 2.27
C LYS A 112 -16.45 -29.52 2.71
N GLY A 113 -16.15 -29.53 4.01
CA GLY A 113 -14.83 -29.87 4.55
C GLY A 113 -13.74 -28.83 4.24
N ILE A 114 -14.12 -27.56 4.07
CA ILE A 114 -13.22 -26.44 3.77
C ILE A 114 -13.01 -25.61 5.04
N THR A 115 -11.76 -25.36 5.42
CA THR A 115 -11.44 -24.43 6.53
C THR A 115 -11.52 -22.99 6.04
N LEU A 116 -12.34 -22.17 6.70
CA LEU A 116 -12.38 -20.72 6.52
C LEU A 116 -11.45 -20.03 7.53
N LEU A 117 -10.61 -19.13 7.04
CA LEU A 117 -9.83 -18.21 7.89
C LEU A 117 -10.09 -16.78 7.42
N VAL A 118 -10.56 -15.93 8.33
CA VAL A 118 -10.83 -14.51 8.05
C VAL A 118 -9.68 -13.67 8.57
N VAL A 119 -9.08 -12.89 7.69
CA VAL A 119 -7.92 -12.06 7.98
C VAL A 119 -8.22 -10.64 7.53
N VAL A 120 -7.94 -9.66 8.40
CA VAL A 120 -8.04 -8.24 8.07
C VAL A 120 -6.64 -7.63 8.13
N PRO A 121 -6.00 -7.34 6.98
CA PRO A 121 -4.73 -6.63 6.97
C PRO A 121 -4.91 -5.24 7.61
N PRO A 122 -4.14 -4.91 8.65
CA PRO A 122 -4.35 -3.66 9.36
C PRO A 122 -3.99 -2.45 8.51
N SER A 123 -4.63 -1.32 8.79
CA SER A 123 -4.28 -0.06 8.14
C SER A 123 -2.92 0.42 8.65
N LYS A 124 -2.09 1.00 7.76
CA LYS A 124 -0.77 1.51 8.13
C LYS A 124 -0.80 2.52 9.31
N PRO A 125 -1.77 3.45 9.41
CA PRO A 125 -1.88 4.34 10.57
C PRO A 125 -2.08 3.62 11.92
N SER A 126 -2.70 2.43 11.93
CA SER A 126 -2.87 1.64 13.16
C SER A 126 -1.57 0.98 13.64
N ILE A 127 -0.64 0.70 12.71
CA ILE A 127 0.67 0.12 13.02
C ILE A 127 1.72 1.20 13.29
N TYR A 128 1.62 2.34 12.62
CA TYR A 128 2.58 3.45 12.69
C TYR A 128 1.94 4.80 13.09
N PRO A 129 1.18 4.87 14.20
CA PRO A 129 0.59 6.13 14.65
C PRO A 129 1.65 7.17 15.03
N GLU A 130 2.86 6.75 15.42
CA GLU A 130 3.96 7.63 15.81
C GLU A 130 4.47 8.55 14.69
N TYR A 131 4.17 8.21 13.43
CA TYR A 131 4.56 9.00 12.26
C TYR A 131 3.40 9.83 11.68
N ILE A 132 2.20 9.74 12.26
CA ILE A 132 1.10 10.64 11.93
C ILE A 132 1.36 12.01 12.59
N PRO A 133 1.15 13.13 11.88
CA PRO A 133 1.25 14.46 12.47
C PRO A 133 0.36 14.61 13.71
N LYS A 134 0.90 15.19 14.79
CA LYS A 134 0.19 15.33 16.08
C LYS A 134 -1.07 16.18 16.00
N GLU A 135 -1.20 16.99 14.95
CA GLU A 135 -2.37 17.80 14.63
C GLU A 135 -3.58 16.97 14.17
N ILE A 136 -3.40 15.68 13.89
CA ILE A 136 -4.47 14.75 13.50
C ILE A 136 -4.79 13.87 14.73
N PRO A 137 -5.80 14.26 15.54
CA PRO A 137 -6.14 13.52 16.75
C PRO A 137 -6.96 12.27 16.44
N VAL A 138 -6.82 11.27 17.31
CA VAL A 138 -7.77 10.17 17.44
C VAL A 138 -8.84 10.57 18.44
N PHE A 139 -10.12 10.46 18.07
CA PHE A 139 -11.24 10.94 18.88
C PHE A 139 -11.91 9.82 19.70
N GLY A 140 -12.09 8.64 19.11
CA GLY A 140 -12.70 7.48 19.76
C GLY A 140 -11.67 6.56 20.44
N SER A 141 -12.12 5.76 21.40
CA SER A 141 -11.29 4.78 22.12
C SER A 141 -11.19 3.43 21.43
N GLU A 142 -12.12 3.12 20.52
CA GLU A 142 -12.21 1.84 19.82
C GLU A 142 -12.17 2.05 18.31
N THR A 143 -11.40 1.21 17.62
CA THR A 143 -11.39 1.15 16.16
C THR A 143 -12.56 0.29 15.66
N ARG A 144 -12.91 0.43 14.37
CA ARG A 144 -13.90 -0.46 13.73
C ARG A 144 -13.51 -1.94 13.84
N LEU A 145 -12.21 -2.26 13.79
CA LEU A 145 -11.73 -3.63 13.93
C LEU A 145 -11.88 -4.14 15.38
N ASP A 146 -11.67 -3.28 16.39
CA ASP A 146 -11.94 -3.65 17.78
C ASP A 146 -13.41 -4.00 17.99
N GLN A 147 -14.31 -3.16 17.47
CA GLN A 147 -15.76 -3.41 17.53
C GLN A 147 -16.14 -4.73 16.85
N LEU A 148 -15.60 -4.99 15.67
CA LEU A 148 -15.91 -6.19 14.91
C LEU A 148 -15.38 -7.46 15.59
N VAL A 149 -14.13 -7.45 16.07
CA VAL A 149 -13.55 -8.59 16.79
C VAL A 149 -14.36 -8.90 18.05
N ALA A 150 -14.63 -7.89 18.89
CA ALA A 150 -15.38 -8.08 20.12
C ALA A 150 -16.81 -8.59 19.85
N TYR A 151 -17.48 -8.05 18.83
CA TYR A 151 -18.84 -8.47 18.47
C TYR A 151 -18.88 -9.91 17.98
N LEU A 152 -17.93 -10.32 17.13
CA LEU A 152 -17.84 -11.69 16.63
C LEU A 152 -17.50 -12.69 17.74
N ASP A 153 -16.61 -12.34 18.66
CA ASP A 153 -16.26 -13.20 19.80
C ASP A 153 -17.45 -13.44 20.75
N GLU A 154 -18.36 -12.47 20.87
CA GLU A 154 -19.55 -12.57 21.72
C GLU A 154 -20.76 -13.23 21.02
N ASN A 155 -20.95 -12.97 19.72
CA ASN A 155 -22.20 -13.28 19.02
C ASN A 155 -22.07 -14.26 17.85
N GLY A 156 -20.86 -14.51 17.36
CA GLY A 156 -20.60 -15.30 16.15
C GLY A 156 -19.90 -16.63 16.40
N ASN A 157 -19.81 -17.42 15.33
CA ASN A 157 -19.04 -18.67 15.29
C ASN A 157 -17.71 -18.51 14.53
N THR A 158 -17.52 -17.37 13.87
CA THR A 158 -16.31 -17.03 13.10
C THR A 158 -15.46 -16.00 13.85
N SER A 159 -14.14 -16.18 13.86
CA SER A 159 -13.20 -15.20 14.42
C SER A 159 -12.35 -14.53 13.34
N ILE A 160 -11.88 -13.32 13.64
CA ILE A 160 -10.90 -12.61 12.80
C ILE A 160 -9.51 -12.83 13.38
N MET A 161 -8.59 -13.25 12.52
CA MET A 161 -7.18 -13.25 12.85
C MET A 161 -6.63 -11.82 12.78
N ASP A 162 -6.51 -11.18 13.94
CA ASP A 162 -6.00 -9.81 14.06
C ASP A 162 -4.46 -9.77 14.04
N PHE A 163 -3.89 -9.18 13.00
CA PHE A 163 -2.44 -9.02 12.87
C PHE A 163 -1.84 -7.81 13.56
N ARG A 164 -2.64 -6.90 14.14
CA ARG A 164 -2.09 -5.70 14.79
C ARG A 164 -1.09 -6.05 15.90
N PRO A 165 -1.38 -6.94 16.86
CA PRO A 165 -0.42 -7.26 17.92
C PRO A 165 0.88 -7.85 17.36
N LEU A 166 0.75 -8.75 16.38
CA LEU A 166 1.86 -9.41 15.72
C LEU A 166 2.76 -8.41 14.97
N LEU A 167 2.19 -7.52 14.17
CA LEU A 167 2.95 -6.53 13.40
C LEU A 167 3.51 -5.41 14.29
N ILE A 168 2.83 -5.04 15.38
CA ILE A 168 3.35 -4.10 16.40
C ILE A 168 4.56 -4.69 17.13
N ASP A 169 4.60 -6.01 17.34
CA ASP A 169 5.78 -6.65 17.90
C ASP A 169 6.92 -6.72 16.87
N ALA A 170 6.63 -7.18 15.65
CA ALA A 170 7.60 -7.30 14.57
C ALA A 170 8.24 -5.96 14.18
N LYS A 171 7.50 -4.84 14.22
CA LYS A 171 8.05 -3.51 13.90
C LYS A 171 9.17 -3.05 14.83
N LYS A 172 9.33 -3.68 16.02
CA LYS A 172 10.43 -3.40 16.94
C LYS A 172 11.78 -3.87 16.39
N GLU A 173 11.78 -4.87 15.49
CA GLU A 173 12.99 -5.40 14.86
C GLU A 173 13.34 -4.62 13.58
N ARG A 174 12.35 -4.42 12.71
CA ARG A 174 12.50 -3.72 11.43
C ARG A 174 11.13 -3.29 10.92
N ASP A 175 11.10 -2.31 10.02
CA ASP A 175 9.84 -1.84 9.45
C ASP A 175 9.04 -3.00 8.82
N VAL A 176 7.72 -3.00 9.04
CA VAL A 176 6.76 -3.98 8.49
C VAL A 176 5.88 -3.38 7.39
N TYR A 177 5.93 -2.06 7.20
CA TYR A 177 5.35 -1.37 6.03
C TYR A 177 6.43 -0.63 5.27
N TYR A 178 6.18 -0.39 3.99
CA TYR A 178 6.93 0.63 3.28
C TYR A 178 6.52 2.02 3.78
N LYS A 179 7.47 2.93 3.86
CA LYS A 179 7.22 4.32 4.25
C LYS A 179 6.38 5.04 3.20
N THR A 180 6.67 4.76 1.94
CA THR A 180 6.18 5.49 0.76
C THR A 180 5.17 4.69 -0.07
N ASP A 181 4.71 3.57 0.47
CA ASP A 181 3.65 2.73 -0.11
C ASP A 181 2.45 2.56 0.84
N THR A 182 1.28 2.21 0.32
CA THR A 182 0.12 1.85 1.14
C THR A 182 0.26 0.48 1.82
N HIS A 183 1.04 -0.42 1.22
CA HIS A 183 1.12 -1.82 1.64
C HIS A 183 2.19 -2.07 2.71
N TRP A 184 2.03 -3.21 3.40
CA TRP A 184 3.14 -3.79 4.15
C TRP A 184 4.34 -4.03 3.23
N ASN A 185 5.55 -4.10 3.81
CA ASN A 185 6.70 -4.56 3.06
C ASN A 185 6.82 -6.08 3.12
N GLU A 186 7.82 -6.62 2.45
CA GLU A 186 8.09 -8.05 2.38
C GLU A 186 8.29 -8.72 3.75
N TYR A 187 8.78 -7.96 4.75
CA TYR A 187 8.86 -8.51 6.10
C TYR A 187 7.49 -8.57 6.77
N GLY A 188 6.71 -7.49 6.71
CA GLY A 188 5.36 -7.48 7.28
C GLY A 188 4.47 -8.55 6.66
N SER A 189 4.55 -8.72 5.33
CA SER A 189 3.83 -9.80 4.63
C SER A 189 4.32 -11.19 5.03
N TYR A 190 5.63 -11.39 5.23
CA TYR A 190 6.17 -12.65 5.74
C TYR A 190 5.65 -12.98 7.15
N ILE A 191 5.59 -11.98 8.02
CA ILE A 191 5.10 -12.14 9.40
C ILE A 191 3.63 -12.58 9.38
N ALA A 192 2.79 -11.92 8.58
CA ALA A 192 1.41 -12.32 8.35
C ALA A 192 1.30 -13.73 7.75
N TYR A 193 2.07 -14.04 6.71
CA TYR A 193 2.14 -15.37 6.09
C TYR A 193 2.46 -16.46 7.11
N LYS A 194 3.49 -16.24 7.93
CA LYS A 194 3.93 -17.21 8.93
C LYS A 194 2.81 -17.51 9.92
N GLU A 195 2.08 -16.50 10.37
CA GLU A 195 0.95 -16.68 11.29
C GLU A 195 -0.19 -17.47 10.65
N ILE A 196 -0.57 -17.13 9.41
CA ILE A 196 -1.60 -17.84 8.66
C ILE A 196 -1.25 -19.32 8.52
N ILE A 197 -0.02 -19.62 8.09
CA ILE A 197 0.40 -21.01 7.90
C ILE A 197 0.50 -21.74 9.25
N THR A 198 0.95 -21.06 10.30
CA THR A 198 1.01 -21.66 11.65
C THR A 198 -0.38 -22.02 12.15
N GLU A 199 -1.40 -21.19 11.89
CA GLU A 199 -2.79 -21.52 12.22
C GLU A 199 -3.30 -22.71 11.40
N LEU A 200 -3.11 -22.67 10.08
CA LEU A 200 -3.54 -23.75 9.20
C LEU A 200 -2.85 -25.08 9.52
N ALA A 201 -1.60 -25.05 9.98
CA ALA A 201 -0.84 -26.23 10.37
C ALA A 201 -1.48 -27.02 11.53
N LYS A 202 -2.32 -26.38 12.35
CA LYS A 202 -3.09 -27.07 13.42
C LYS A 202 -4.06 -28.10 12.84
N THR A 203 -4.69 -27.77 11.71
CA THR A 203 -5.63 -28.63 10.99
C THR A 203 -4.95 -29.46 9.91
N TYR A 204 -3.93 -28.89 9.26
CA TYR A 204 -3.19 -29.48 8.14
C TYR A 204 -1.69 -29.57 8.44
N PRO A 205 -1.22 -30.55 9.26
CA PRO A 205 0.16 -30.59 9.74
C PRO A 205 1.24 -30.68 8.65
N ALA A 206 0.86 -31.09 7.43
CA ALA A 206 1.75 -31.14 6.27
C ALA A 206 2.17 -29.74 5.77
N ILE A 207 1.42 -28.69 6.10
CA ILE A 207 1.75 -27.31 5.76
C ILE A 207 2.55 -26.72 6.91
N GLN A 208 3.76 -26.25 6.65
CA GLN A 208 4.62 -25.59 7.64
C GLN A 208 5.17 -24.30 7.04
N PRO A 209 5.35 -23.23 7.84
CA PRO A 209 5.88 -21.99 7.32
C PRO A 209 7.37 -22.15 6.99
N HIS A 210 7.79 -21.62 5.85
CA HIS A 210 9.22 -21.52 5.53
C HIS A 210 9.90 -20.48 6.42
N LEU A 211 11.20 -20.67 6.66
CA LEU A 211 12.00 -19.72 7.42
C LEU A 211 12.26 -18.48 6.56
N PHE A 212 12.36 -17.30 7.19
CA PHE A 212 12.71 -16.08 6.46
C PHE A 212 14.05 -16.21 5.73
N SER A 213 14.98 -16.99 6.28
CA SER A 213 16.28 -17.31 5.68
C SER A 213 16.18 -18.10 4.37
N ASP A 214 15.05 -18.76 4.11
CA ASP A 214 14.83 -19.52 2.89
C ASP A 214 14.50 -18.60 1.70
N TYR A 215 14.38 -17.30 1.95
CA TYR A 215 14.09 -16.29 0.94
C TYR A 215 15.29 -15.38 0.69
N LYS A 216 15.51 -15.08 -0.59
CA LYS A 216 16.39 -14.03 -1.04
C LYS A 216 15.59 -12.75 -1.25
N ILE A 217 16.01 -11.65 -0.64
CA ILE A 217 15.42 -10.33 -0.87
C ILE A 217 15.97 -9.77 -2.18
N ILE A 218 15.09 -9.51 -3.14
CA ILE A 218 15.40 -8.80 -4.39
C ILE A 218 14.93 -7.36 -4.23
N LYS A 219 15.78 -6.40 -4.61
CA LYS A 219 15.43 -4.97 -4.64
C LYS A 219 15.13 -4.53 -6.06
N HIS A 220 14.14 -3.67 -6.20
CA HIS A 220 13.72 -3.06 -7.45
C HIS A 220 13.77 -1.54 -7.29
N ASP A 221 14.39 -0.89 -8.26
CA ASP A 221 14.48 0.57 -8.34
C ASP A 221 13.26 1.12 -9.08
N ILE A 222 12.11 1.04 -8.42
CA ILE A 222 10.84 1.57 -8.91
C ILE A 222 10.14 2.35 -7.80
N PRO A 223 9.46 3.46 -8.12
CA PRO A 223 8.74 4.24 -7.12
C PRO A 223 7.54 3.46 -6.59
N LEU A 224 7.35 3.55 -5.27
CA LEU A 224 6.22 2.97 -4.54
C LEU A 224 4.96 3.83 -4.69
N ASP A 225 3.80 3.26 -4.33
CA ASP A 225 2.51 3.76 -4.83
C ASP A 225 2.16 5.17 -4.36
N LEU A 226 2.40 5.56 -3.10
CA LEU A 226 2.04 6.87 -2.55
C LEU A 226 2.99 7.96 -3.07
N ALA A 227 4.30 7.69 -3.11
CA ALA A 227 5.26 8.62 -3.70
C ALA A 227 4.93 8.86 -5.18
N LYS A 228 4.62 7.79 -5.92
CA LYS A 228 4.17 7.87 -7.32
C LYS A 228 2.84 8.61 -7.45
N ASN A 229 1.90 8.42 -6.53
CA ASN A 229 0.57 9.04 -6.56
C ASN A 229 0.66 10.57 -6.58
N ILE A 230 1.54 11.13 -5.74
CA ILE A 230 1.76 12.58 -5.68
C ILE A 230 2.82 13.08 -6.66
N GLY A 231 3.50 12.16 -7.35
CA GLY A 231 4.63 12.46 -8.24
C GLY A 231 5.84 13.00 -7.49
N ALA A 232 6.09 12.54 -6.26
CA ALA A 232 7.28 12.95 -5.52
C ALA A 232 8.48 12.07 -5.91
N THR A 233 9.66 12.69 -6.03
CA THR A 233 10.92 11.99 -6.28
C THR A 233 11.94 12.12 -5.16
N ILE A 234 11.68 12.96 -4.17
CA ILE A 234 12.51 13.07 -2.96
C ILE A 234 12.40 11.86 -2.01
N PHE A 235 11.38 11.02 -2.17
CA PHE A 235 11.19 9.83 -1.36
C PHE A 235 11.80 8.62 -2.08
N ASP A 236 13.00 8.24 -1.65
CA ASP A 236 13.72 7.07 -2.18
C ASP A 236 13.55 5.88 -1.24
N GLU A 237 12.82 4.87 -1.70
CA GLU A 237 12.62 3.61 -1.00
C GLU A 237 12.50 2.47 -2.04
N PRO A 238 13.44 1.52 -2.06
CA PRO A 238 13.40 0.45 -3.05
C PRO A 238 12.28 -0.53 -2.73
N LYS A 239 11.47 -0.86 -3.74
CA LYS A 239 10.54 -1.98 -3.62
C LYS A 239 11.34 -3.28 -3.45
N THR A 240 10.86 -4.17 -2.60
CA THR A 240 11.47 -5.48 -2.38
C THR A 240 10.54 -6.62 -2.76
N THR A 241 11.10 -7.81 -3.00
CA THR A 241 10.36 -9.06 -3.20
C THR A 241 11.12 -10.20 -2.54
N LEU A 242 10.41 -11.07 -1.82
CA LEU A 242 10.97 -12.33 -1.33
C LEU A 242 10.94 -13.40 -2.43
N GLN A 243 12.11 -13.86 -2.85
CA GLN A 243 12.24 -15.01 -3.75
C GLN A 243 12.64 -16.24 -2.93
N TYR A 244 11.79 -17.26 -2.89
CA TYR A 244 12.11 -18.54 -2.25
C TYR A 244 13.29 -19.20 -2.96
N GLN A 245 14.27 -19.69 -2.19
CA GLN A 245 15.56 -20.14 -2.71
C GLN A 245 15.54 -21.61 -3.16
N ALA A 246 14.67 -22.45 -2.57
CA ALA A 246 14.71 -23.89 -2.82
C ALA A 246 13.94 -24.33 -4.06
N GLU A 247 12.98 -23.54 -4.55
CA GLU A 247 12.23 -23.89 -5.77
C GLU A 247 12.77 -23.17 -6.99
N SER A 248 13.28 -23.96 -7.92
CA SER A 248 13.55 -23.54 -9.29
C SER A 248 12.24 -23.63 -10.09
N TYR A 249 11.67 -22.48 -10.43
CA TYR A 249 10.63 -22.27 -11.45
C TYR A 249 9.23 -22.83 -11.12
N THR A 250 8.37 -21.97 -10.59
CA THR A 250 6.95 -22.03 -10.95
C THR A 250 6.83 -21.66 -12.42
N ASP A 251 6.43 -22.61 -13.26
CA ASP A 251 6.13 -22.34 -14.66
C ASP A 251 4.74 -21.67 -14.71
N PHE A 252 4.65 -20.50 -15.35
CA PHE A 252 3.39 -19.77 -15.46
C PHE A 252 2.89 -19.76 -16.90
N ARG A 253 1.62 -20.11 -17.11
CA ARG A 253 0.91 -19.92 -18.37
C ARG A 253 -0.29 -19.00 -18.17
N GLU A 254 -0.31 -17.89 -18.87
CA GLU A 254 -1.50 -17.03 -18.98
C GLU A 254 -2.31 -17.44 -20.22
N ILE A 255 -3.59 -17.76 -20.02
CA ILE A 255 -4.56 -17.96 -21.10
C ILE A 255 -5.58 -16.83 -21.04
N LYS A 256 -5.75 -16.12 -22.15
CA LYS A 256 -6.83 -15.13 -22.33
C LYS A 256 -7.99 -15.79 -23.05
N THR A 257 -9.14 -15.93 -22.39
CA THR A 257 -10.36 -16.47 -23.00
C THR A 257 -11.59 -15.67 -22.58
N GLY A 258 -12.43 -15.28 -23.54
CA GLY A 258 -13.67 -14.55 -23.27
C GLY A 258 -13.50 -13.22 -22.52
N GLY A 259 -12.37 -12.51 -22.71
CA GLY A 259 -12.06 -11.28 -21.97
C GLY A 259 -11.55 -11.47 -20.54
N LYS A 260 -11.43 -12.72 -20.07
CA LYS A 260 -10.85 -13.07 -18.77
C LYS A 260 -9.41 -13.55 -18.92
N LYS A 261 -8.55 -13.17 -17.97
CA LYS A 261 -7.20 -13.73 -17.82
C LYS A 261 -7.26 -14.88 -16.82
N ILE A 262 -6.81 -16.06 -17.24
CA ILE A 262 -6.66 -17.23 -16.38
C ILE A 262 -5.16 -17.51 -16.29
N MET A 263 -4.63 -17.56 -15.07
CA MET A 263 -3.23 -17.86 -14.81
C MET A 263 -3.12 -19.28 -14.26
N PHE A 264 -2.28 -20.09 -14.90
CA PHE A 264 -1.88 -21.41 -14.43
C PHE A 264 -0.46 -21.31 -13.91
N SER A 265 -0.25 -21.77 -12.68
CA SER A 265 1.07 -21.92 -12.08
C SER A 265 1.32 -23.40 -11.82
N SER A 266 2.41 -23.95 -12.34
CA SER A 266 2.82 -25.33 -12.05
C SER A 266 4.15 -25.34 -11.33
N ILE A 267 4.19 -26.06 -10.21
CA ILE A 267 5.41 -26.32 -9.44
C ILE A 267 5.70 -27.81 -9.58
N PRO A 268 6.86 -28.22 -10.14
CA PRO A 268 7.25 -29.61 -10.14
C PRO A 268 7.50 -30.04 -8.69
N ASN A 269 6.55 -30.76 -8.10
CA ASN A 269 6.69 -31.32 -6.76
C ASN A 269 6.59 -32.85 -6.83
N PRO A 270 7.71 -33.58 -6.65
CA PRO A 270 7.74 -35.04 -6.71
C PRO A 270 7.00 -35.71 -5.55
N ASP A 271 6.67 -34.97 -4.49
CA ASP A 271 5.97 -35.46 -3.30
C ASP A 271 4.44 -35.31 -3.39
N LEU A 272 3.91 -34.72 -4.48
CA LEU A 272 2.47 -34.68 -4.71
C LEU A 272 1.93 -36.08 -5.04
N PRO A 273 0.72 -36.44 -4.60
CA PRO A 273 0.10 -37.70 -4.96
C PRO A 273 0.03 -37.85 -6.48
N THR A 274 0.72 -38.84 -7.04
CA THR A 274 0.59 -39.20 -8.45
C THR A 274 -0.73 -39.94 -8.63
N ALA A 275 -1.56 -39.46 -9.57
CA ALA A 275 -2.78 -40.15 -10.00
C ALA A 275 -2.48 -41.50 -10.68
#